data_AF-A0A1G8W7P1-F1
#
_entry.id   AF-A0A1G8W7P1-F1
#
_cell.length_a   1.000
_cell.length_b   1.000
_cell.length_c   1.000
_cell.angle_alpha   90.00
_cell.angle_beta   90.00
_cell.angle_gamma   90.00
#
_symmetry.space_group_name_H-M   'P 1'
#
loop_
_entity.id
_entity.type
_entity.pdbx_description
1 polymer ?
#
loop_
_entity_poly.entity_id
_entity_poly.type
_entity_poly.pdbx_seq_one_letter_code
_entity_poly.pdbx_strand_id
1 'polypeptide(L)'
;MEEKLSENFLMNEATQIIREMKGEGQLRITTCVLQADGDRYITVSDIASLNESPITYIYSMIPYEDDPDVQDFFIRHKKLIEAGIYDN
;
A
#
# COMPACT_ATOMS: atom_id res chain seq x y z
N MET A 1 5.46 -13.24 -27.38
CA MET A 1 4.27 -12.37 -27.24
C MET A 1 3.89 -12.22 -25.77
N GLU A 2 3.99 -13.29 -24.97
CA GLU A 2 3.77 -13.28 -23.51
C GLU A 2 4.80 -12.45 -22.72
N GLU A 3 6.07 -12.43 -23.15
CA GLU A 3 7.12 -11.62 -22.48
C GLU A 3 6.80 -10.11 -22.52
N LYS A 4 6.40 -9.59 -23.68
CA LYS A 4 6.00 -8.17 -23.84
C LYS A 4 4.77 -7.79 -23.00
N LEU A 5 3.82 -8.71 -22.83
CA LEU A 5 2.64 -8.49 -22.00
C LEU A 5 3.03 -8.43 -20.51
N SER A 6 3.94 -9.31 -20.09
CA SER A 6 4.44 -9.38 -18.71
C SER A 6 5.27 -8.14 -18.33
N GLU A 7 6.13 -7.67 -19.23
CA GLU A 7 6.92 -6.44 -19.03
C GLU A 7 6.02 -5.20 -18.91
N ASN A 8 5.02 -5.08 -19.79
CA ASN A 8 4.07 -3.97 -19.73
C ASN A 8 3.24 -3.99 -18.44
N PHE A 9 2.83 -5.17 -17.97
CA PHE A 9 2.10 -5.32 -16.72
C PHE A 9 2.95 -4.86 -15.53
N LEU A 10 4.20 -5.33 -15.43
CA LEU A 10 5.13 -4.92 -14.37
C LEU A 10 5.40 -3.41 -14.38
N MET A 11 5.55 -2.82 -15.58
CA MET A 11 5.74 -1.37 -15.73
C MET A 11 4.51 -0.58 -15.26
N ASN A 12 3.30 -1.07 -15.53
CA ASN A 12 2.06 -0.44 -15.08
C ASN A 12 1.94 -0.47 -13.56
N GLU A 13 2.22 -1.61 -12.93
CA GLU A 13 2.21 -1.77 -11.47
C GLU A 13 3.23 -0.83 -10.81
N ALA A 14 4.46 -0.80 -11.33
CA ALA A 14 5.49 0.11 -10.81
C ALA A 14 5.08 1.59 -10.94
N THR A 15 4.44 1.95 -12.06
CA THR A 15 3.93 3.30 -12.28
C THR A 15 2.83 3.65 -11.27
N GLN A 16 1.94 2.71 -10.97
CA GLN A 16 0.86 2.90 -10.00
C GLN A 16 1.41 3.11 -8.59
N ILE A 17 2.36 2.27 -8.15
CA ILE A 17 3.02 2.39 -6.85
C ILE A 17 3.70 3.77 -6.71
N ILE A 18 4.39 4.24 -7.76
CA ILE A 18 5.06 5.55 -7.74
C ILE A 18 4.04 6.69 -7.58
N ARG A 19 2.87 6.60 -8.22
CA ARG A 19 1.79 7.59 -8.06
C ARG A 19 1.24 7.58 -6.64
N GLU A 20 0.96 6.41 -6.09
CA GLU A 20 0.48 6.22 -4.72
C GLU A 20 1.47 6.79 -3.68
N MET A 21 2.78 6.55 -3.86
CA MET A 21 3.84 7.12 -3.02
C MET A 21 3.89 8.66 -3.08
N LYS A 22 3.61 9.25 -4.24
CA LYS A 22 3.53 10.71 -4.41
C LYS A 22 2.23 11.31 -3.86
N GLY A 23 1.27 10.48 -3.43
CA GLY A 23 -0.06 10.92 -3.03
C GLY A 23 -0.96 11.30 -4.21
N GLU A 24 -0.66 10.78 -5.40
CA GLU A 24 -1.46 10.95 -6.62
C GLU A 24 -2.45 9.76 -6.83
N GLY A 25 -2.35 8.71 -6.00
CA GLY A 25 -3.28 7.60 -5.96
C GLY A 25 -4.43 7.84 -4.96
N GLN A 26 -5.46 6.99 -5.01
CA GLN A 26 -6.58 7.05 -4.06
C GLN A 26 -6.12 6.82 -2.63
N LEU A 27 -5.32 5.76 -2.41
CA LEU A 27 -4.76 5.40 -1.12
C LEU A 27 -3.30 5.83 -1.02
N ARG A 28 -2.88 6.23 0.18
CA ARG A 28 -1.51 6.63 0.48
C ARG A 28 -1.11 6.23 1.89
N ILE A 29 0.02 5.53 2.03
CA ILE A 29 0.64 5.31 3.35
C ILE A 29 1.22 6.63 3.85
N THR A 30 0.76 7.07 5.02
CA THR A 30 1.25 8.30 5.67
C THR A 30 2.19 7.99 6.83
N THR A 31 2.02 6.84 7.49
CA THR A 31 2.87 6.40 8.60
C THR A 31 2.99 4.87 8.56
N CYS A 32 4.18 4.33 8.81
CA CYS A 32 4.41 2.92 9.06
C CYS A 32 5.32 2.78 10.29
N VAL A 33 4.84 2.12 11.34
CA VAL A 33 5.59 1.93 12.59
C VAL A 33 5.77 0.44 12.85
N LEU A 34 7.02 -0.02 12.87
CA LEU A 34 7.38 -1.36 13.32
C LEU A 34 7.21 -1.47 14.84
N GLN A 35 6.37 -2.40 15.27
CA GLN A 35 6.09 -2.70 16.66
C GLN A 35 7.13 -3.65 17.24
N ALA A 36 7.20 -3.73 18.58
CA ALA A 36 8.16 -4.58 19.28
C ALA A 36 7.93 -6.09 19.06
N ASP A 37 6.71 -6.49 18.70
CA ASP A 37 6.34 -7.86 18.34
C ASP A 37 6.69 -8.23 16.88
N GLY A 38 7.21 -7.27 16.10
CA GLY A 38 7.57 -7.42 14.70
C GLY A 38 6.42 -7.15 13.72
N ASP A 39 5.23 -6.80 14.20
CA ASP A 39 4.13 -6.35 13.33
C ASP A 39 4.29 -4.87 12.96
N ARG A 40 3.51 -4.40 11.99
CA ARG A 40 3.55 -3.01 11.51
C ARG A 40 2.18 -2.38 11.65
N TYR A 41 2.14 -1.20 12.25
CA TYR A 41 0.94 -0.35 12.25
C TYR A 41 1.08 0.64 11.11
N ILE A 42 0.16 0.57 10.15
CA ILE A 42 0.24 1.33 8.91
C ILE A 42 -0.97 2.25 8.80
N THR A 43 -0.72 3.55 8.85
CA THR A 43 -1.74 4.57 8.64
C THR A 43 -1.85 4.91 7.17
N VAL A 44 -3.06 4.81 6.63
CA VAL A 44 -3.39 5.09 5.24
C VAL A 44 -4.40 6.22 5.18
N SER A 45 -4.16 7.17 4.28
CA SER A 45 -5.11 8.20 3.91
C SER A 45 -5.82 7.78 2.63
N ASP A 46 -7.14 7.94 2.60
CA ASP A 46 -7.95 7.81 1.39
C ASP A 46 -8.37 9.21 0.92
N ILE A 47 -7.91 9.61 -0.27
CA ILE A 47 -8.21 10.91 -0.87
C ILE A 47 -9.66 10.99 -1.37
N ALA A 48 -10.27 9.85 -1.73
CA ALA A 48 -11.64 9.79 -2.18
C ALA A 48 -12.66 9.80 -1.02
N SER A 49 -12.19 9.55 0.20
CA SER A 49 -13.05 9.55 1.39
C SER A 49 -13.45 10.96 1.80
N LEU A 50 -14.76 11.17 1.99
CA LEU A 50 -15.31 12.38 2.59
C LEU A 50 -14.98 12.48 4.10
N ASN A 51 -14.52 11.38 4.70
CA ASN A 51 -14.03 11.36 6.07
C ASN A 51 -12.53 11.66 6.05
N GLU A 52 -12.14 12.86 6.48
CA GLU A 52 -10.74 13.32 6.50
C GLU A 52 -9.83 12.57 7.49
N SER A 53 -10.31 11.50 8.13
CA SER A 53 -9.57 10.76 9.14
C SER A 53 -8.82 9.59 8.53
N PRO A 54 -7.47 9.57 8.60
CA PRO A 54 -6.67 8.43 8.19
C PRO A 54 -7.03 7.17 9.00
N ILE A 55 -6.99 6.01 8.36
CA ILE A 55 -7.27 4.72 8.99
C ILE A 55 -5.93 4.04 9.30
N THR A 56 -5.81 3.44 10.48
CA THR A 56 -4.62 2.64 10.84
C THR A 56 -4.95 1.16 10.80
N TYR A 57 -4.16 0.42 10.04
CA TYR A 57 -4.28 -1.01 9.85
C TYR A 57 -3.16 -1.74 10.59
N ILE A 58 -3.46 -2.96 11.05
CA ILE A 58 -2.48 -3.91 11.55
C ILE A 58 -2.03 -4.76 10.35
N TYR A 59 -0.75 -4.74 10.02
CA TYR A 59 -0.26 -5.32 8.76
C TYR A 59 -0.52 -6.83 8.64
N SER A 60 -0.38 -7.57 9.74
CA SER A 60 -0.71 -9.01 9.79
C SER A 60 -2.20 -9.32 9.54
N MET A 61 -3.09 -8.35 9.76
CA MET A 61 -4.54 -8.52 9.61
C MET A 61 -5.05 -8.16 8.21
N ILE A 62 -4.22 -7.56 7.36
CA ILE A 62 -4.58 -7.15 5.99
C ILE A 62 -5.23 -8.25 5.14
N PRO A 63 -4.77 -9.52 5.17
CA PRO A 63 -5.43 -10.59 4.41
C PRO A 63 -6.89 -10.86 4.80
N TYR A 64 -7.34 -10.32 5.94
CA TYR A 64 -8.70 -10.44 6.45
C TYR A 64 -9.52 -9.16 6.31
N GLU A 65 -8.97 -8.10 5.70
CA GLU A 65 -9.70 -6.85 5.46
C GLU A 65 -10.80 -7.07 4.43
N ASP A 66 -12.02 -6.60 4.71
CA ASP A 66 -13.17 -6.79 3.81
C ASP A 66 -13.13 -5.88 2.56
N ASP A 67 -12.24 -4.90 2.53
CA ASP A 67 -12.08 -3.95 1.43
C ASP A 67 -11.02 -4.45 0.41
N PRO A 68 -11.44 -4.87 -0.80
CA PRO A 68 -10.53 -5.39 -1.81
C PRO A 68 -9.56 -4.33 -2.35
N ASP A 69 -9.96 -3.05 -2.39
CA ASP A 69 -9.09 -1.97 -2.88
C ASP A 69 -7.92 -1.76 -1.91
N VAL A 70 -8.21 -1.86 -0.60
CA VAL A 70 -7.21 -1.82 0.47
C VAL A 70 -6.29 -3.04 0.39
N GLN A 71 -6.84 -4.25 0.24
CA GLN A 71 -6.02 -5.46 0.09
C GLN A 71 -5.06 -5.36 -1.10
N ASP A 72 -5.57 -5.00 -2.28
CA ASP A 72 -4.77 -4.88 -3.50
C ASP A 72 -3.68 -3.81 -3.35
N PHE A 73 -3.99 -2.69 -2.70
CA PHE A 73 -3.02 -1.66 -2.38
C PHE A 73 -1.86 -2.20 -1.52
N PHE A 74 -2.17 -2.92 -0.43
CA PHE A 74 -1.13 -3.52 0.42
C PHE A 74 -0.36 -4.64 -0.29
N ILE A 75 -0.97 -5.39 -1.19
CA ILE A 75 -0.28 -6.39 -2.02
C ILE A 75 0.75 -5.71 -2.92
N ARG A 76 0.38 -4.63 -3.62
CA ARG A 76 1.32 -3.85 -4.45
C ARG A 76 2.47 -3.29 -3.62
N HIS A 77 2.18 -2.78 -2.43
CA HIS A 77 3.16 -2.13 -1.56
C HIS A 77 3.96 -3.09 -0.68
N LYS A 78 3.61 -4.38 -0.63
CA LYS A 78 4.19 -5.39 0.26
C LYS A 78 5.71 -5.35 0.34
N LYS A 79 6.40 -5.45 -0.80
CA LYS A 79 7.87 -5.48 -0.84
C LYS A 79 8.50 -4.20 -0.28
N LEU A 80 7.86 -3.05 -0.48
CA LEU A 80 8.35 -1.76 0.01
C LEU A 80 8.16 -1.63 1.52
N ILE A 81 7.01 -2.10 2.03
CA ILE A 81 6.71 -2.16 3.47
C ILE A 81 7.69 -3.11 4.17
N GLU A 82 7.87 -4.32 3.65
CA GLU A 82 8.81 -5.31 4.21
C GLU A 82 10.26 -4.84 4.16
N ALA A 83 10.64 -4.08 3.13
CA ALA A 83 11.95 -3.44 3.02
C ALA A 83 12.12 -2.21 3.93
N GLY A 84 11.07 -1.78 4.65
CA GLY A 84 11.11 -0.64 5.56
C GLY A 84 11.16 0.73 4.87
N ILE A 85 10.76 0.84 3.60
CA ILE A 85 10.78 2.10 2.85
C ILE A 85 9.84 3.16 3.46
N TYR A 86 8.78 2.71 4.13
CA TYR A 86 7.81 3.57 4.80
C TYR A 86 8.12 3.82 6.28
N ASP A 87 9.18 3.21 6.82
CA ASP A 87 9.52 3.31 8.22
C ASP A 87 10.08 4.71 8.47
N ASN A 88 9.33 5.52 9.20
CA ASN A 88 9.75 6.85 9.64
C ASN A 88 10.60 6.77 10.90
#